data_AF-A0A1L7CEH8-F1
#
_entry.id   AF-A0A1L7CEH8-F1
#
_cell.length_a   1.000
_cell.length_b   1.000
_cell.length_c   1.000
_cell.angle_alpha   90.00
_cell.angle_beta   90.00
_cell.angle_gamma   90.00
#
_symmetry.space_group_name_H-M   'P 1'
#
loop_
_entity.id
_entity.type
_entity.pdbx_description
1 polymer ?
#
loop_
_entity_poly.entity_id
_entity_poly.type
_entity_poly.pdbx_seq_one_letter_code
_entity_poly.pdbx_strand_id
1 'polypeptide(L)' 'MATGPMRKPKKATDEMRERAKQLNDDTRVRIAVRITPEMRKTIKRVALEDDITLTEFLLQAIELRLQKAEASTSPSGQDS' A
#
# COMPACT_ATOMS: atom_id res chain seq x y z
N MET A 1 27.27 -36.43 22.43
CA MET A 1 26.81 -35.05 22.16
C MET A 1 25.30 -35.04 22.34
N ALA A 2 24.76 -34.25 23.27
CA ALA A 2 23.33 -34.24 23.60
C ALA A 2 22.60 -33.16 22.79
N THR A 3 21.74 -33.56 21.86
CA THR A 3 20.83 -32.66 21.14
C THR A 3 19.67 -32.27 22.07
N GLY A 4 19.62 -31.01 22.48
CA GLY A 4 18.53 -30.46 23.30
C GLY A 4 17.17 -30.48 22.60
N PRO A 5 16.06 -30.28 23.34
CA PRO A 5 14.71 -30.50 22.82
C PRO A 5 14.37 -29.48 21.72
N MET A 6 14.05 -29.98 20.52
CA MET A 6 13.53 -29.19 19.41
C MET A 6 12.21 -28.53 19.82
N ARG A 7 12.17 -27.19 19.82
CA ARG A 7 10.92 -26.41 19.93
C ARG A 7 10.04 -26.74 18.73
N LYS A 8 8.96 -27.50 18.95
CA LYS A 8 7.94 -27.76 17.92
C LYS A 8 7.25 -26.43 17.55
N PRO A 9 7.03 -26.12 16.26
CA PRO A 9 6.20 -24.98 15.89
C PRO A 9 4.79 -25.23 16.43
N LYS A 10 4.30 -24.34 17.29
CA LYS A 10 2.89 -24.33 17.72
C LYS A 10 2.04 -24.17 16.45
N LYS A 11 1.27 -25.20 16.09
CA LYS A 11 0.29 -25.11 15.01
C LYS A 11 -0.68 -23.99 15.36
N ALA A 12 -0.71 -22.92 14.56
CA ALA A 12 -1.73 -21.89 14.70
C ALA A 12 -3.11 -22.55 14.60
N THR A 13 -3.99 -22.23 15.54
CA THR A 13 -5.39 -22.70 15.50
C THR A 13 -6.06 -22.15 14.24
N ASP A 14 -6.94 -22.95 13.62
CA ASP A 14 -7.58 -22.57 12.34
C ASP A 14 -8.33 -21.23 12.44
N GLU A 15 -8.85 -20.86 13.61
CA GLU A 15 -9.47 -19.56 13.86
C GLU A 15 -8.49 -18.38 13.76
N MET A 16 -7.23 -18.53 14.21
CA MET A 16 -6.20 -17.50 14.05
C MET A 16 -5.81 -17.34 12.58
N ARG A 17 -5.83 -18.45 11.82
CA ARG A 17 -5.57 -18.44 10.37
C ARG A 17 -6.72 -17.81 9.59
N GLU A 18 -7.96 -18.04 9.97
CA GLU A 18 -9.13 -17.41 9.33
C GLU A 18 -9.22 -15.91 9.63
N ARG A 19 -8.99 -15.48 10.88
CA ARG A 19 -8.96 -14.05 11.21
C ARG A 19 -7.86 -13.30 10.46
N ALA A 20 -6.69 -13.91 10.27
CA ALA A 20 -5.62 -13.33 9.47
C ALA A 20 -5.94 -13.24 7.96
N LYS A 21 -6.82 -14.12 7.45
CA LYS A 21 -7.33 -14.02 6.06
C LYS A 21 -8.40 -12.94 5.92
N GLN A 22 -9.32 -12.84 6.88
CA GLN A 22 -10.41 -11.86 6.86
C GLN A 22 -9.92 -10.42 7.03
N LEU A 23 -8.86 -10.19 7.83
CA LEU A 23 -8.29 -8.85 8.03
C LEU A 23 -7.54 -8.27 6.81
N ASN A 24 -7.29 -9.05 5.75
CA ASN A 24 -6.24 -8.71 4.78
C ASN A 24 -6.67 -8.49 3.33
N ASP A 25 -7.92 -8.76 2.93
CA ASP A 25 -8.29 -8.67 1.50
C ASP A 25 -9.67 -8.05 1.18
N ASP A 26 -10.68 -8.07 2.06
CA ASP A 26 -12.07 -7.76 1.65
C ASP A 26 -12.35 -6.29 1.26
N THR A 27 -11.49 -5.34 1.66
CA THR A 27 -11.64 -3.92 1.29
C THR A 27 -10.59 -3.44 0.28
N ARG A 28 -9.66 -4.31 -0.15
CA ARG A 28 -8.57 -3.93 -1.05
C ARG A 28 -9.02 -4.03 -2.51
N VAL A 29 -9.23 -2.88 -3.14
CA VAL A 29 -9.44 -2.81 -4.60
C VAL A 29 -8.10 -2.98 -5.31
N ARG A 30 -7.96 -4.06 -6.10
CA ARG A 30 -6.78 -4.29 -6.93
C ARG A 30 -6.94 -3.56 -8.28
N ILE A 31 -5.98 -2.70 -8.60
CA ILE A 31 -5.99 -1.92 -9.85
C ILE A 31 -4.76 -2.30 -10.67
N ALA A 32 -4.98 -2.61 -11.96
CA ALA A 32 -3.90 -2.82 -12.91
C ALA A 32 -3.62 -1.51 -13.67
N VAL A 33 -2.40 -0.98 -13.56
CA VAL A 33 -2.00 0.27 -14.19
C VAL A 33 -0.94 0.00 -15.25
N ARG A 34 -1.11 0.60 -16.44
CA ARG A 34 -0.10 0.57 -17.50
C ARG A 34 0.88 1.72 -17.29
N ILE A 35 2.14 1.38 -17.03
CA ILE A 35 3.23 2.33 -16.78
C ILE A 35 4.32 2.06 -17.82
N THR A 36 4.79 3.11 -18.48
CA THR A 36 5.88 3.00 -19.44
C THR A 36 7.18 2.52 -18.76
N PRO A 37 8.08 1.83 -19.49
CA PRO A 37 9.31 1.31 -18.90
C PRO A 37 10.20 2.39 -18.26
N GLU A 38 10.28 3.55 -18.89
CA GLU A 38 11.07 4.69 -18.40
C GLU A 38 10.51 5.23 -17.08
N MET A 39 9.20 5.49 -17.04
CA MET A 39 8.53 5.97 -15.83
C MET A 39 8.62 4.94 -14.70
N ARG A 40 8.56 3.64 -15.01
CA ARG A 40 8.76 2.57 -14.02
C ARG A 40 10.16 2.62 -13.39
N LYS A 41 11.21 2.93 -14.17
CA LYS A 41 12.57 3.07 -13.63
C LYS A 41 12.66 4.26 -12.67
N THR A 42 12.06 5.38 -13.04
CA THR A 42 12.02 6.58 -12.20
C THR A 42 11.27 6.33 -10.90
N ILE A 43 10.06 5.75 -10.97
CA ILE A 43 9.26 5.44 -9.77
C ILE A 43 10.03 4.50 -8.84
N LYS A 44 10.69 3.47 -9.37
CA LYS A 44 11.53 2.57 -8.57
C LYS A 44 12.68 3.29 -7.88
N ARG A 45 13.33 4.23 -8.57
CA ARG A 45 14.44 4.99 -7.98
C ARG A 45 13.95 5.85 -6.82
N VAL A 46 12.89 6.62 -7.04
CA VAL A 46 12.34 7.52 -6.01
C VAL A 46 11.85 6.71 -4.80
N ALA A 47 11.12 5.61 -5.03
CA ALA A 47 10.68 4.74 -3.94
C ALA A 47 11.84 4.15 -3.12
N LEU A 48 12.99 3.87 -3.75
CA LEU A 48 14.20 3.41 -3.04
C LEU A 48 14.90 4.53 -2.27
N GLU A 49 14.88 5.76 -2.79
CA GLU A 49 15.47 6.92 -2.12
C GLU A 49 14.68 7.28 -0.85
N ASP A 50 13.37 7.11 -0.88
CA ASP A 50 12.46 7.42 0.23
C ASP A 50 12.21 6.23 1.19
N ASP A 51 12.82 5.06 0.95
CA ASP A 51 12.62 3.80 1.68
C ASP A 51 11.14 3.37 1.81
N ILE A 52 10.39 3.51 0.71
CA ILE A 52 8.97 3.15 0.64
C ILE A 52 8.69 2.11 -0.43
N THR A 53 7.54 1.44 -0.31
CA THR A 53 7.08 0.53 -1.36
C THR A 53 6.53 1.28 -2.57
N LEU A 54 6.57 0.63 -3.74
CA LEU A 54 5.95 1.15 -4.96
C LEU A 54 4.45 1.45 -4.80
N THR A 55 3.77 0.64 -3.98
CA THR A 55 2.34 0.82 -3.70
C THR A 55 2.11 2.08 -2.87
N GLU A 56 2.90 2.31 -1.82
CA GLU A 56 2.82 3.51 -0.99
C GLU A 56 3.13 4.78 -1.80
N PHE A 57 4.16 4.74 -2.64
CA PHE A 57 4.47 5.85 -3.54
C PHE A 57 3.28 6.23 -4.44
N LEU A 58 2.61 5.23 -5.03
CA LEU A 58 1.44 5.46 -5.88
C LEU A 58 0.25 6.03 -5.10
N LEU A 59 0.04 5.57 -3.85
CA LEU A 59 -1.02 6.10 -2.99
C LEU A 59 -0.76 7.56 -2.63
N GLN A 60 0.46 7.91 -2.21
CA GLN A 60 0.85 9.30 -1.92
C GLN A 60 0.68 10.22 -3.14
N ALA A 61 1.04 9.75 -4.34
CA ALA A 61 0.87 10.50 -5.56
C ALA A 61 -0.62 10.78 -5.89
N ILE A 62 -1.51 9.83 -5.60
CA ILE A 62 -2.95 9.99 -5.76
C ILE A 62 -3.49 10.98 -4.73
N GLU A 63 -3.14 10.84 -3.45
CA GLU A 63 -3.54 11.74 -2.37
C GLU A 63 -3.13 13.19 -2.66
N LEU A 64 -1.87 13.41 -3.08
CA LEU A 64 -1.37 14.73 -3.46
C LEU A 64 -2.19 15.34 -4.61
N ARG A 65 -2.62 14.52 -5.57
CA ARG A 65 -3.44 14.98 -6.70
C ARG A 65 -4.86 15.32 -6.29
N LEU A 66 -5.45 14.56 -5.36
CA LEU A 66 -6.77 14.84 -4.79
C LEU A 66 -6.75 16.13 -3.98
N GLN A 67 -5.76 16.32 -3.10
CA GLN A 67 -5.61 17.56 -2.32
C GLN A 67 -5.48 18.80 -3.23
N LYS A 68 -4.72 18.68 -4.32
CA LYS A 68 -4.61 19.77 -5.31
C LYS A 68 -5.93 20.05 -6.03
N ALA A 69 -6.68 19.00 -6.38
CA ALA A 69 -7.98 19.15 -7.02
C ALA A 69 -9.00 19.82 -6.08
N GLU A 70 -9.04 19.42 -4.82
CA GLU A 70 -9.88 20.02 -3.79
C GLU A 70 -9.50 21.48 -3.53
N ALA A 71 -8.20 21.79 -3.42
CA ALA A 71 -7.73 23.17 -3.27
C ALA A 71 -8.11 24.05 -4.48
N SER A 72 -8.07 23.51 -5.69
CA SER A 72 -8.52 24.22 -6.90
C SER A 72 -10.04 24.35 -7.04
N THR A 73 -10.81 23.58 -6.26
CA THR A 73 -12.29 23.61 -6.25
C THR A 73 -12.82 24.46 -5.09
N SER A 74 -12.13 25.55 -4.76
CA SER A 74 -12.72 26.62 -3.95
C SER A 74 -13.63 27.44 -4.87
N PRO A 75 -14.95 27.56 -4.58
CA PRO A 75 -15.85 28.32 -5.42
C PRO A 75 -15.58 29.81 -5.20
N SER A 76 -14.82 30.42 -6.09
CA SER A 76 -14.99 31.84 -6.38
C SER A 76 -16.36 32.01 -7.04
N GLY A 77 -17.40 32.19 -6.23
CA GLY A 77 -18.76 32.30 -6.72
C GLY A 77 -19.80 32.37 -5.62
N GLN A 78 -19.79 33.45 -4.84
CA GLN A 78 -21.04 34.09 -4.44
C GLN A 78 -20.83 35.60 -4.51
N ASP A 79 -21.25 36.16 -5.65
CA ASP A 79 -21.80 37.50 -5.76
C ASP A 79 -22.79 37.74 -4.62
N SER A 80 -22.58 38.81 -3.85
CA SER A 80 -23.61 39.69 -3.26
C SER A 80 -22.95 40.93 -2.67
#